data_AF-A0A7H9AN97-F1
#
_entry.id   AF-A0A7H9AN97-F1
#
_cell.length_a   1.000
_cell.length_b   1.000
_cell.length_c   1.000
_cell.angle_alpha   90.00
_cell.angle_beta   90.00
_cell.angle_gamma   90.00
#
_symmetry.space_group_name_H-M   'P 1'
#
loop_
_entity.id
_entity.type
_entity.pdbx_description
1 polymer ?
#
loop_
_entity_poly.entity_id
_entity_poly.type
_entity_poly.pdbx_seq_one_letter_code
_entity_poly.pdbx_strand_id
1 'polypeptide(L)'
;MKTILQTLILLTILITFGCSKDDDTPKNTTPENNTPQNNAPEINAQSFTVAENIADNMPIGTVQATDPEGDTLTYSITQNDNNLFEISNTGVLSLEDLQTLDFETTQSHTITVSVSDGSTSAEATITINVTDIDDTSFITTWETTTTNETVTIPTRSGQYTYNYTIDWGDNTIQTNRTDDATHTYTTPGLHTIKINGDFPTIFLRNNIDSGGQLRSVEQWGNIQWQTMREAFKWVRTLTINATDAPDLSQVSDMARMFESALVSSNQNLTGILIGSLNHWDVSNVTDMEAMFLDLRFNEDISAWNVSNVTDMSGMFIGSSFNQNIGSWNVSNVTDMLEMFKNSSFNQNIGSWDVGNVTDMSSMFQDSPFNQDISAWDVSDVEFMSDMFSGSSFNQDISIWDVANVIGCSDFALNSSLTVSNTPNFTNCTP
;
A
#
# COMPACT_ATOMS: atom_id res chain seq x y z
N MET A 1 7.72 9.31 43.87
CA MET A 1 8.26 9.42 45.24
C MET A 1 7.30 8.69 46.21
N LYS A 2 7.51 7.38 46.41
CA LYS A 2 7.06 6.59 47.57
C LYS A 2 7.65 5.18 47.44
N THR A 3 8.52 4.87 48.39
CA THR A 3 9.25 3.62 48.66
C THR A 3 8.34 2.55 49.25
N ILE A 4 8.57 1.28 48.89
CA ILE A 4 8.23 0.13 49.75
C ILE A 4 9.45 -0.79 49.82
N LEU A 5 9.90 -1.01 51.04
CA LEU A 5 11.05 -1.79 51.49
C LEU A 5 10.52 -3.15 51.98
N GLN A 6 11.04 -4.25 51.45
CA GLN A 6 10.72 -5.61 51.91
C GLN A 6 11.70 -6.05 53.01
N THR A 7 11.13 -6.57 54.09
CA THR A 7 11.79 -7.02 55.32
C THR A 7 12.21 -8.48 55.21
N LEU A 8 13.48 -8.78 55.48
CA LEU A 8 14.03 -10.14 55.57
C LEU A 8 14.11 -10.56 57.05
N ILE A 9 13.49 -11.69 57.41
CA ILE A 9 13.49 -12.27 58.76
C ILE A 9 14.67 -13.24 58.89
N LEU A 10 15.55 -12.98 59.86
CA LEU A 10 16.72 -13.79 60.21
C LEU A 10 16.35 -14.72 61.38
N LEU A 11 16.47 -16.05 61.20
CA LEU A 11 16.21 -17.04 62.24
C LEU A 11 17.54 -17.66 62.71
N THR A 12 17.92 -17.37 63.95
CA THR A 12 19.07 -17.95 64.67
C THR A 12 18.69 -19.28 65.33
N ILE A 13 19.48 -20.33 65.12
CA ILE A 13 19.35 -21.62 65.82
C ILE A 13 20.60 -21.89 66.68
N LEU A 14 20.34 -22.22 67.94
CA LEU A 14 21.27 -22.57 69.02
C LEU A 14 22.07 -23.85 68.71
N ILE A 15 23.36 -23.82 69.05
CA ILE A 15 24.23 -25.01 69.11
C ILE A 15 24.27 -25.51 70.57
N THR A 16 23.92 -26.77 70.79
CA THR A 16 24.22 -27.48 72.05
C THR A 16 25.44 -28.38 71.84
N PHE A 17 26.42 -28.25 72.74
CA PHE A 17 27.59 -29.13 72.82
C PHE A 17 27.24 -30.39 73.62
N GLY A 18 27.51 -31.56 73.03
CA GLY A 18 27.54 -32.85 73.72
C GLY A 18 28.77 -33.63 73.27
N CYS A 19 29.79 -33.69 74.13
CA CYS A 19 30.96 -34.55 73.94
C CYS A 19 30.64 -36.00 74.34
N SER A 20 31.02 -36.98 73.51
CA SER A 20 31.38 -38.31 73.98
C SER A 20 32.42 -38.96 73.05
N LYS A 21 33.64 -39.03 73.59
CA LYS A 21 34.75 -40.00 73.43
C LYS A 21 34.85 -40.87 72.17
N ASP A 22 35.96 -40.63 71.47
CA ASP A 22 36.97 -41.53 70.90
C ASP A 22 36.69 -43.05 70.91
N ASP A 23 36.73 -43.63 69.70
CA ASP A 23 37.41 -44.91 69.47
C ASP A 23 38.03 -44.90 68.07
N ASP A 24 39.36 -44.88 68.02
CA ASP A 24 40.19 -44.83 66.82
C ASP A 24 40.15 -46.17 66.06
N THR A 25 39.69 -46.13 64.80
CA THR A 25 40.20 -47.04 63.77
C THR A 25 40.40 -46.25 62.46
N PRO A 26 41.58 -46.29 61.83
CA PRO A 26 41.80 -45.56 60.59
C PRO A 26 41.08 -46.28 59.45
N LYS A 27 39.93 -45.74 59.02
CA LYS A 27 39.37 -46.05 57.71
C LYS A 27 40.22 -45.37 56.65
N ASN A 28 40.89 -46.21 55.86
CA ASN A 28 41.47 -45.83 54.59
C ASN A 28 40.34 -45.38 53.64
N THR A 29 40.04 -44.08 53.60
CA THR A 29 39.18 -43.47 52.58
C THR A 29 40.07 -42.91 51.49
N THR A 30 40.10 -43.58 50.34
CA THR A 30 40.44 -42.94 49.06
C THR A 30 39.66 -41.63 48.92
N PRO A 31 40.24 -40.55 48.37
CA PRO A 31 39.49 -39.33 48.10
C PRO A 31 38.40 -39.68 47.07
N GLU A 32 37.13 -39.44 47.42
CA GLU A 32 36.08 -39.38 46.41
C GLU A 32 36.43 -38.25 45.45
N ASN A 33 36.69 -38.63 44.20
CA ASN A 33 36.80 -37.69 43.10
C ASN A 33 35.40 -37.16 42.79
N ASN A 34 34.90 -36.24 43.63
CA ASN A 34 33.67 -35.50 43.36
C ASN A 34 34.00 -34.40 42.35
N THR A 35 34.11 -34.79 41.08
CA THR A 35 33.92 -33.84 39.98
C THR A 35 32.55 -33.17 40.16
N PRO A 36 32.44 -31.84 40.02
CA PRO A 36 31.14 -31.16 40.02
C PRO A 36 30.22 -31.84 39.00
N GLN A 37 29.01 -32.21 39.44
CA GLN A 37 28.00 -32.78 38.56
C GLN A 37 27.32 -31.61 37.83
N ASN A 38 27.40 -31.61 36.49
CA ASN A 38 26.66 -30.69 35.61
C ASN A 38 25.24 -31.24 35.41
N ASN A 39 24.22 -30.51 35.84
CA ASN A 39 22.83 -30.86 35.60
C ASN A 39 22.36 -30.20 34.30
N ALA A 40 21.24 -30.69 33.74
CA ALA A 40 20.71 -30.09 32.52
C ALA A 40 20.03 -28.76 32.81
N PRO A 41 20.03 -27.81 31.85
CA PRO A 41 19.25 -26.59 31.97
C PRO A 41 17.75 -26.91 32.08
N GLU A 42 17.02 -26.06 32.77
CA GLU A 42 15.57 -26.16 32.95
C GLU A 42 14.85 -25.12 32.08
N ILE A 43 14.04 -25.62 31.16
CA ILE A 43 13.11 -24.82 30.36
C ILE A 43 11.70 -25.38 30.49
N ASN A 44 10.73 -24.48 30.70
CA ASN A 44 9.32 -24.81 30.73
C ASN A 44 8.64 -24.30 29.46
N ALA A 45 7.49 -24.89 29.13
CA ALA A 45 6.64 -24.39 28.06
C ALA A 45 6.25 -22.92 28.32
N GLN A 46 6.29 -22.09 27.28
CA GLN A 46 6.04 -20.66 27.35
C GLN A 46 5.12 -20.22 26.21
N SER A 47 4.42 -19.12 26.43
CA SER A 47 3.55 -18.53 25.42
C SER A 47 3.85 -17.04 25.22
N PHE A 48 3.89 -16.62 23.97
CA PHE A 48 3.93 -15.21 23.57
C PHE A 48 2.64 -14.85 22.82
N THR A 49 2.35 -13.56 22.75
CA THR A 49 1.24 -13.01 21.98
C THR A 49 1.77 -11.84 21.15
N VAL A 50 1.42 -11.83 19.88
CA VAL A 50 1.91 -10.84 18.92
C VAL A 50 0.83 -10.51 17.89
N ALA A 51 0.78 -9.25 17.44
CA ALA A 51 -0.09 -8.87 16.33
C ALA A 51 0.47 -9.41 15.01
N GLU A 52 -0.42 -9.74 14.06
CA GLU A 52 -0.01 -10.35 12.80
C GLU A 52 0.88 -9.44 11.94
N ASN A 53 0.71 -8.13 12.06
CA ASN A 53 1.48 -7.12 11.35
C ASN A 53 2.85 -6.79 11.98
N ILE A 54 3.39 -7.67 12.83
CA ILE A 54 4.74 -7.49 13.37
C ILE A 54 5.78 -7.51 12.24
N ALA A 55 6.69 -6.54 12.24
CA ALA A 55 7.83 -6.53 11.33
C ALA A 55 8.82 -7.65 11.69
N ASP A 56 9.44 -8.25 10.68
CA ASP A 56 10.35 -9.40 10.85
C ASP A 56 11.51 -9.13 11.82
N ASN A 57 12.06 -7.93 11.77
CA ASN A 57 13.16 -7.48 12.63
C ASN A 57 12.76 -7.11 14.07
N MET A 58 11.48 -7.25 14.44
CA MET A 58 11.00 -6.90 15.78
C MET A 58 10.91 -8.13 16.68
N PRO A 59 11.40 -8.04 17.93
CA PRO A 59 11.33 -9.17 18.87
C PRO A 59 9.88 -9.44 19.31
N ILE A 60 9.44 -10.69 19.16
CA ILE A 60 8.19 -11.22 19.72
C ILE A 60 8.32 -11.36 21.25
N GLY A 61 9.49 -11.80 21.72
CA GLY A 61 9.74 -12.01 23.14
C GLY A 61 11.12 -12.60 23.41
N THR A 62 11.37 -12.98 24.67
CA THR A 62 12.61 -13.66 25.06
C THR A 62 12.29 -14.91 25.85
N VAL A 63 12.65 -16.07 25.31
CA VAL A 63 12.48 -17.38 25.94
C VAL A 63 13.34 -17.46 27.20
N GLN A 64 12.71 -17.76 28.33
CA GLN A 64 13.38 -17.86 29.62
C GLN A 64 13.73 -19.31 29.94
N ALA A 65 14.93 -19.53 30.47
CA ALA A 65 15.37 -20.81 31.02
C ALA A 65 16.33 -20.54 32.18
N THR A 66 16.56 -21.54 33.02
CA THR A 66 17.50 -21.45 34.13
C THR A 66 18.47 -22.62 34.10
N ASP A 67 19.66 -22.42 34.61
CA ASP A 67 20.63 -23.48 34.82
C ASP A 67 20.88 -23.68 36.33
N PRO A 68 20.88 -24.90 36.87
CA PRO A 68 21.10 -25.15 38.29
C PRO A 68 22.48 -24.69 38.79
N GLU A 69 23.50 -24.74 37.93
CA GLU A 69 24.87 -24.32 38.22
C GLU A 69 25.13 -22.85 37.85
N GLY A 70 24.20 -22.24 37.09
CA GLY A 70 24.31 -20.86 36.59
C GLY A 70 25.18 -20.73 35.35
N ASP A 71 25.34 -21.82 34.60
CA ASP A 71 26.09 -21.84 33.36
C ASP A 71 25.43 -20.99 32.26
N THR A 72 26.24 -20.56 31.30
CA THR A 72 25.75 -19.69 30.21
C THR A 72 24.90 -20.49 29.25
N LEU A 73 23.68 -20.01 29.02
CA LEU A 73 22.71 -20.67 28.16
C LEU A 73 22.79 -20.18 26.72
N THR A 74 22.63 -21.12 25.79
CA THR A 74 22.47 -20.88 24.37
C THR A 74 21.16 -21.49 23.88
N TYR A 75 20.48 -20.79 22.97
CA TYR A 75 19.15 -21.16 22.50
C TYR A 75 19.17 -21.49 21.01
N SER A 76 18.33 -22.43 20.59
CA SER A 76 18.12 -22.79 19.18
C SER A 76 16.71 -23.36 18.98
N ILE A 77 16.16 -23.22 17.77
CA ILE A 77 14.88 -23.85 17.39
C ILE A 77 15.18 -25.23 16.79
N THR A 78 14.57 -26.28 17.34
CA THR A 78 14.74 -27.67 16.85
C THR A 78 13.54 -28.16 16.03
N GLN A 79 12.38 -27.55 16.22
CA GLN A 79 11.22 -27.70 15.33
C GLN A 79 10.60 -26.34 15.10
N ASN A 80 10.50 -25.94 13.83
CA ASN A 80 9.98 -24.65 13.42
C ASN A 80 8.70 -24.82 12.60
N ASP A 81 7.70 -24.00 12.86
CA ASP A 81 6.47 -24.02 12.10
C ASP A 81 6.71 -23.30 10.77
N ASN A 82 6.75 -24.06 9.67
CA ASN A 82 7.03 -23.57 8.31
C ASN A 82 8.29 -22.68 8.15
N ASN A 83 9.26 -22.80 9.06
CA ASN A 83 10.44 -21.92 9.14
C ASN A 83 10.10 -20.42 9.33
N LEU A 84 9.03 -20.12 10.07
CA LEU A 84 8.55 -18.75 10.29
C LEU A 84 9.38 -17.96 11.31
N PHE A 85 10.02 -18.64 12.26
CA PHE A 85 10.63 -17.99 13.42
C PHE A 85 12.13 -18.19 13.50
N GLU A 86 12.84 -17.18 13.99
CA GLU A 86 14.25 -17.30 14.38
C GLU A 86 14.42 -17.08 15.88
N ILE A 87 15.50 -17.61 16.46
CA ILE A 87 15.88 -17.31 17.85
C ILE A 87 17.35 -16.94 17.94
N SER A 88 17.64 -15.84 18.63
CA SER A 88 19.02 -15.48 18.95
C SER A 88 19.64 -16.46 19.94
N ASN A 89 20.97 -16.49 20.02
CA ASN A 89 21.68 -17.29 21.01
C ASN A 89 21.40 -16.88 22.47
N THR A 90 20.78 -15.71 22.71
CA THR A 90 20.32 -15.25 24.02
C THR A 90 18.82 -15.44 24.24
N GLY A 91 18.14 -16.16 23.34
CA GLY A 91 16.73 -16.53 23.49
C GLY A 91 15.73 -15.49 22.98
N VAL A 92 16.16 -14.45 22.25
CA VAL A 92 15.24 -13.47 21.66
C VAL A 92 14.58 -14.08 20.43
N LEU A 93 13.26 -14.18 20.44
CA LEU A 93 12.43 -14.75 19.38
C LEU A 93 11.94 -13.62 18.45
N SER A 94 12.08 -13.79 17.14
CA SER A 94 11.58 -12.91 16.07
C SER A 94 11.05 -13.75 14.91
N LEU A 95 10.50 -13.11 13.87
CA LEU A 95 10.23 -13.80 12.61
C LEU A 95 11.54 -13.93 11.83
N GLU A 96 11.67 -15.01 11.06
CA GLU A 96 12.75 -15.14 10.08
C GLU A 96 12.60 -14.05 8.99
N ASP A 97 13.71 -13.64 8.38
CA ASP A 97 13.73 -12.61 7.32
C ASP A 97 12.63 -12.81 6.27
N LEU A 98 11.88 -11.75 5.99
CA LEU A 98 10.78 -11.69 5.01
C LEU A 98 9.56 -12.57 5.31
N GLN A 99 9.47 -13.18 6.49
CA GLN A 99 8.26 -13.88 6.92
C GLN A 99 7.23 -12.91 7.51
N THR A 100 5.96 -13.29 7.39
CA THR A 100 4.82 -12.55 7.95
C THR A 100 3.89 -13.51 8.68
N LEU A 101 3.05 -12.98 9.57
CA LEU A 101 1.95 -13.72 10.19
C LEU A 101 0.64 -13.30 9.52
N ASP A 102 -0.34 -14.19 9.58
CA ASP A 102 -1.69 -14.01 9.02
C ASP A 102 -2.65 -14.74 9.96
N PHE A 103 -3.47 -13.98 10.67
CA PHE A 103 -4.40 -14.48 11.68
C PHE A 103 -5.56 -15.27 11.05
N GLU A 104 -6.05 -14.83 9.90
CA GLU A 104 -7.12 -15.47 9.12
C GLU A 104 -6.74 -16.91 8.74
N THR A 105 -5.46 -17.15 8.46
CA THR A 105 -4.94 -18.48 8.15
C THR A 105 -4.56 -19.27 9.40
N THR A 106 -3.74 -18.69 10.29
CA THR A 106 -3.14 -19.40 11.43
C THR A 106 -3.10 -18.52 12.69
N GLN A 107 -4.03 -18.77 13.60
CA GLN A 107 -4.17 -17.99 14.85
C GLN A 107 -3.12 -18.32 15.92
N SER A 108 -2.39 -19.43 15.76
CA SER A 108 -1.34 -19.84 16.70
C SER A 108 -0.32 -20.76 16.05
N HIS A 109 0.94 -20.52 16.37
CA HIS A 109 2.08 -21.33 15.95
C HIS A 109 2.73 -22.00 17.16
N THR A 110 3.33 -23.16 16.92
CA THR A 110 4.11 -23.87 17.94
C THR A 110 5.48 -24.24 17.41
N ILE A 111 6.51 -23.84 18.15
CA ILE A 111 7.90 -24.24 17.89
C ILE A 111 8.45 -25.02 19.08
N THR A 112 9.53 -25.78 18.85
CA THR A 112 10.30 -26.41 19.93
C THR A 112 11.65 -25.72 20.05
N VAL A 113 11.94 -25.19 21.24
CA VAL A 113 13.20 -24.51 21.54
C VAL A 113 14.06 -25.41 22.42
N SER A 114 15.30 -25.62 21.99
CA SER A 114 16.35 -26.26 22.77
C SER A 114 17.22 -25.20 23.45
N VAL A 115 17.48 -25.41 24.74
CA VAL A 115 18.44 -24.63 25.53
C VAL A 115 19.59 -25.53 25.96
N SER A 116 20.83 -25.04 25.79
CA SER A 116 22.05 -25.76 26.14
C SER A 116 22.99 -24.91 26.99
N ASP A 117 23.58 -25.54 28.00
CA ASP A 117 24.68 -25.04 28.84
C ASP A 117 26.08 -25.29 28.20
N GLY A 118 26.13 -25.87 26.99
CA GLY A 118 27.34 -26.28 26.28
C GLY A 118 27.75 -27.75 26.48
N SER A 119 27.11 -28.48 27.41
CA SER A 119 27.35 -29.90 27.71
C SER A 119 26.10 -30.76 27.55
N THR A 120 24.97 -30.25 28.00
CA THR A 120 23.66 -30.90 27.98
C THR A 120 22.60 -29.94 27.42
N SER A 121 21.39 -30.44 27.21
CA SER A 121 20.29 -29.64 26.67
C SER A 121 18.94 -30.10 27.19
N ALA A 122 18.00 -29.15 27.26
CA ALA A 122 16.59 -29.41 27.48
C ALA A 122 15.75 -28.71 26.42
N GLU A 123 14.53 -29.19 26.20
CA GLU A 123 13.62 -28.64 25.20
C GLU A 123 12.27 -28.30 25.83
N ALA A 124 11.63 -27.26 25.29
CA ALA A 124 10.25 -26.94 25.59
C ALA A 124 9.52 -26.45 24.34
N THR A 125 8.21 -26.69 24.34
CA THR A 125 7.31 -26.08 23.36
C THR A 125 7.08 -24.61 23.68
N ILE A 126 7.24 -23.76 22.68
CA ILE A 126 6.90 -22.34 22.74
C ILE A 126 5.69 -22.11 21.84
N THR A 127 4.65 -21.51 22.38
CA THR A 127 3.43 -21.17 21.65
C THR A 127 3.42 -19.68 21.33
N ILE A 128 3.22 -19.31 20.07
CA ILE A 128 3.05 -17.94 19.63
C ILE A 128 1.58 -17.78 19.26
N ASN A 129 0.84 -16.98 20.01
CA ASN A 129 -0.55 -16.65 19.70
C ASN A 129 -0.56 -15.37 18.85
N VAL A 130 -1.28 -15.41 17.74
CA VAL A 130 -1.43 -14.25 16.86
C VAL A 130 -2.69 -13.49 17.26
N THR A 131 -2.64 -12.17 17.30
CA THR A 131 -3.83 -11.32 17.46
C THR A 131 -4.17 -10.64 16.14
N ASP A 132 -5.44 -10.77 15.78
CA ASP A 132 -6.10 -10.15 14.64
C ASP A 132 -5.94 -8.62 14.63
N ILE A 133 -5.53 -8.11 13.49
CA ILE A 133 -5.59 -6.73 13.07
C ILE A 133 -6.34 -6.71 11.72
N ASP A 134 -7.57 -6.19 11.72
CA ASP A 134 -8.41 -6.06 10.52
C ASP A 134 -7.68 -5.42 9.33
N ASP A 135 -7.13 -6.27 8.46
CA ASP A 135 -6.42 -5.96 7.22
C ASP A 135 -7.21 -6.42 5.98
N THR A 136 -8.40 -6.97 6.20
CA THR A 136 -9.30 -7.47 5.15
C THR A 136 -10.29 -6.41 4.70
N SER A 137 -10.70 -5.50 5.59
CA SER A 137 -11.73 -4.50 5.28
C SER A 137 -11.17 -3.34 4.44
N PHE A 138 -11.97 -2.89 3.47
CA PHE A 138 -11.83 -1.56 2.89
C PHE A 138 -12.41 -0.52 3.83
N ILE A 139 -11.57 0.39 4.32
CA ILE A 139 -11.90 1.35 5.37
C ILE A 139 -11.85 2.76 4.79
N THR A 140 -12.95 3.49 4.95
CA THR A 140 -13.07 4.89 4.49
C THR A 140 -13.65 5.79 5.57
N THR A 141 -13.41 7.09 5.47
CA THR A 141 -14.09 8.08 6.32
C THR A 141 -15.02 8.98 5.52
N TRP A 142 -16.18 9.26 6.12
CA TRP A 142 -17.26 10.04 5.53
C TRP A 142 -17.73 11.10 6.52
N GLU A 143 -17.96 12.33 6.06
CA GLU A 143 -18.40 13.44 6.92
C GLU A 143 -19.83 13.85 6.61
N THR A 144 -20.73 13.66 7.57
CA THR A 144 -22.06 14.27 7.53
C THR A 144 -22.06 15.63 8.21
N THR A 145 -22.70 16.61 7.58
CA THR A 145 -22.70 18.02 8.03
C THR A 145 -24.01 18.43 8.70
N THR A 146 -25.06 17.62 8.54
CA THR A 146 -26.40 17.86 9.06
C THR A 146 -26.93 16.65 9.84
N THR A 147 -27.91 16.90 10.70
CA THR A 147 -28.63 15.85 11.45
C THR A 147 -29.49 15.01 10.51
N ASN A 148 -29.49 13.69 10.68
CA ASN A 148 -30.22 12.72 9.85
C ASN A 148 -29.79 12.76 8.38
N GLU A 149 -28.52 13.04 8.13
CA GLU A 149 -27.95 12.96 6.80
C GLU A 149 -27.65 11.49 6.45
N THR A 150 -27.86 11.12 5.19
CA THR A 150 -27.70 9.75 4.71
C THR A 150 -26.42 9.61 3.92
N VAL A 151 -25.64 8.56 4.21
CA VAL A 151 -24.53 8.10 3.39
C VAL A 151 -25.02 6.90 2.56
N THR A 152 -24.62 6.87 1.28
CA THR A 152 -24.92 5.76 0.36
C THR A 152 -23.62 5.19 -0.19
N ILE A 153 -23.47 3.88 -0.12
CA ILE A 153 -22.41 3.12 -0.79
C ILE A 153 -23.01 2.49 -2.04
N PRO A 154 -22.77 3.07 -3.23
CA PRO A 154 -23.33 2.59 -4.48
C PRO A 154 -22.59 1.38 -5.00
N THR A 155 -23.34 0.53 -5.71
CA THR A 155 -22.87 -0.68 -6.38
C THR A 155 -23.21 -0.63 -7.87
N ARG A 156 -22.59 -1.51 -8.65
CA ARG A 156 -22.96 -1.79 -10.04
C ARG A 156 -23.57 -3.19 -10.14
N SER A 157 -24.56 -3.50 -9.30
CA SER A 157 -25.15 -4.85 -9.15
C SER A 157 -25.75 -5.44 -10.43
N GLY A 158 -26.02 -4.62 -11.45
CA GLY A 158 -26.40 -5.09 -12.79
C GLY A 158 -25.24 -5.57 -13.67
N GLN A 159 -23.98 -5.29 -13.30
CA GLN A 159 -22.76 -5.62 -14.05
C GLN A 159 -21.85 -6.56 -13.27
N TYR A 160 -21.85 -6.47 -11.94
CA TYR A 160 -20.98 -7.22 -11.06
C TYR A 160 -21.76 -7.92 -9.95
N THR A 161 -21.22 -9.02 -9.44
CA THR A 161 -21.80 -9.76 -8.32
C THR A 161 -21.25 -9.20 -7.00
N TYR A 162 -22.15 -8.91 -6.07
CA TYR A 162 -21.82 -8.39 -4.75
C TYR A 162 -22.30 -9.37 -3.68
N ASN A 163 -21.50 -9.55 -2.65
CA ASN A 163 -21.87 -10.24 -1.42
C ASN A 163 -20.98 -9.72 -0.28
N TYR A 164 -21.33 -8.56 0.24
CA TYR A 164 -20.50 -7.84 1.18
C TYR A 164 -21.22 -7.58 2.51
N THR A 165 -20.42 -7.31 3.53
CA THR A 165 -20.89 -6.77 4.80
C THR A 165 -20.34 -5.36 4.95
N ILE A 166 -21.16 -4.48 5.52
CA ILE A 166 -20.81 -3.09 5.78
C ILE A 166 -21.08 -2.76 7.25
N ASP A 167 -20.05 -2.27 7.92
CA ASP A 167 -20.12 -1.67 9.26
C ASP A 167 -20.08 -0.15 9.12
N TRP A 168 -21.13 0.50 9.61
CA TRP A 168 -21.30 1.96 9.53
C TRP A 168 -20.59 2.71 10.66
N GLY A 169 -19.90 2.01 11.57
CA GLY A 169 -19.10 2.63 12.62
C GLY A 169 -19.91 3.15 13.82
N ASP A 170 -21.21 2.87 13.87
CA ASP A 170 -22.11 3.27 14.96
C ASP A 170 -22.84 2.07 15.60
N ASN A 171 -22.26 0.87 15.48
CA ASN A 171 -22.83 -0.44 15.82
C ASN A 171 -23.96 -0.90 14.88
N THR A 172 -24.20 -0.18 13.77
CA THR A 172 -25.07 -0.66 12.70
C THR A 172 -24.25 -1.45 11.68
N ILE A 173 -24.61 -2.71 11.49
CA ILE A 173 -23.98 -3.60 10.52
C ILE A 173 -25.06 -4.14 9.58
N GLN A 174 -24.78 -4.14 8.27
CA GLN A 174 -25.62 -4.78 7.27
C GLN A 174 -24.82 -5.89 6.57
N THR A 175 -25.35 -7.10 6.54
CA THR A 175 -24.66 -8.29 6.01
C THR A 175 -25.33 -8.81 4.74
N ASN A 176 -24.61 -9.64 3.97
CA ASN A 176 -25.11 -10.29 2.76
C ASN A 176 -25.73 -9.31 1.75
N ARG A 177 -25.08 -8.14 1.60
CA ARG A 177 -25.51 -7.09 0.70
C ARG A 177 -25.14 -7.44 -0.73
N THR A 178 -26.08 -7.23 -1.65
CA THR A 178 -25.94 -7.53 -3.08
C THR A 178 -26.24 -6.33 -3.97
N ASP A 179 -26.62 -5.21 -3.36
CA ASP A 179 -27.02 -3.96 -3.98
C ASP A 179 -26.59 -2.78 -3.08
N ASP A 180 -26.95 -1.55 -3.43
CA ASP A 180 -26.53 -0.33 -2.72
C ASP A 180 -26.85 -0.37 -1.23
N ALA A 181 -25.93 0.08 -0.38
CA ALA A 181 -26.17 0.18 1.05
C ALA A 181 -26.38 1.65 1.44
N THR A 182 -27.35 1.91 2.32
CA THR A 182 -27.63 3.27 2.82
C THR A 182 -27.75 3.27 4.33
N HIS A 183 -27.29 4.35 4.96
CA HIS A 183 -27.44 4.56 6.40
C HIS A 183 -27.59 6.04 6.74
N THR A 184 -28.42 6.32 7.74
CA THR A 184 -28.72 7.69 8.18
C THR A 184 -28.09 7.95 9.55
N TYR A 185 -27.13 8.89 9.60
CA TYR A 185 -26.50 9.29 10.84
C TYR A 185 -27.33 10.36 11.54
N THR A 186 -27.78 10.07 12.75
CA THR A 186 -28.60 11.00 13.54
C THR A 186 -27.81 12.24 13.98
N THR A 187 -26.50 12.11 14.18
CA THR A 187 -25.60 13.21 14.56
C THR A 187 -24.60 13.51 13.43
N PRO A 188 -24.36 14.79 13.09
CA PRO A 188 -23.32 15.16 12.13
C PRO A 188 -21.94 14.84 12.69
N GLY A 189 -20.98 14.56 11.83
CA GLY A 189 -19.60 14.26 12.20
C GLY A 189 -18.88 13.41 11.17
N LEU A 190 -17.66 13.02 11.53
CA LEU A 190 -16.85 12.06 10.78
C LEU A 190 -17.19 10.64 11.22
N HIS A 191 -17.46 9.77 10.25
CA HIS A 191 -17.82 8.37 10.45
C HIS A 191 -16.84 7.48 9.71
N THR A 192 -16.42 6.39 10.35
CA THR A 192 -15.56 5.37 9.73
C THR A 192 -16.45 4.23 9.25
N ILE A 193 -16.36 3.92 7.96
CA ILE A 193 -17.13 2.85 7.31
C ILE A 193 -16.16 1.74 6.91
N LYS A 194 -16.51 0.50 7.22
CA LYS A 194 -15.75 -0.69 6.84
C LYS A 194 -16.58 -1.58 5.92
N ILE A 195 -15.97 -2.04 4.84
CA ILE A 195 -16.59 -2.96 3.87
C ILE A 195 -15.70 -4.19 3.72
N ASN A 196 -16.29 -5.37 3.83
CA ASN A 196 -15.60 -6.64 3.61
C ASN A 196 -16.46 -7.62 2.80
N GLY A 197 -15.84 -8.64 2.22
CA GLY A 197 -16.47 -9.62 1.34
C GLY A 197 -16.40 -9.23 -0.14
N ASP A 198 -17.28 -9.80 -0.95
CA ASP A 198 -17.23 -9.64 -2.41
C ASP A 198 -17.77 -8.26 -2.82
N PHE A 199 -16.86 -7.31 -3.07
CA PHE A 199 -17.17 -5.92 -3.42
C PHE A 199 -16.32 -5.44 -4.61
N PRO A 200 -16.58 -5.96 -5.83
CA PRO A 200 -15.64 -5.90 -6.96
C PRO A 200 -15.42 -4.52 -7.57
N THR A 201 -16.28 -3.54 -7.29
CA THR A 201 -16.11 -2.16 -7.75
C THR A 201 -16.98 -1.22 -6.94
N ILE A 202 -16.50 -0.01 -6.74
CA ILE A 202 -17.26 1.12 -6.20
C ILE A 202 -17.47 2.13 -7.32
N PHE A 203 -18.55 2.91 -7.27
CA PHE A 203 -18.86 3.87 -8.30
C PHE A 203 -19.50 5.14 -7.74
N LEU A 204 -18.65 6.08 -7.35
CA LEU A 204 -19.08 7.31 -6.67
C LEU A 204 -19.45 8.45 -7.64
N ARG A 205 -19.79 8.15 -8.90
CA ARG A 205 -20.06 9.12 -9.99
C ARG A 205 -21.03 10.23 -9.63
N ASN A 206 -21.81 10.12 -8.56
CA ASN A 206 -22.66 11.20 -8.06
C ASN A 206 -22.44 11.49 -6.56
N ASN A 207 -21.20 11.55 -6.06
CA ASN A 207 -20.94 12.09 -4.72
C ASN A 207 -21.29 13.60 -4.61
N ILE A 208 -22.03 14.15 -5.56
CA ILE A 208 -22.77 15.40 -5.47
C ILE A 208 -24.11 15.19 -4.72
N ASP A 209 -24.78 14.04 -4.87
CA ASP A 209 -26.04 13.72 -4.16
C ASP A 209 -25.82 13.39 -2.68
N SER A 210 -24.62 12.93 -2.32
CA SER A 210 -24.10 12.81 -0.95
C SER A 210 -23.23 14.01 -0.53
N GLY A 211 -23.30 15.15 -1.23
CA GLY A 211 -22.67 16.41 -0.78
C GLY A 211 -21.14 16.39 -0.62
N GLY A 212 -20.44 15.43 -1.23
CA GLY A 212 -19.01 15.23 -1.07
C GLY A 212 -18.66 14.72 0.33
N GLN A 213 -19.44 13.77 0.87
CA GLN A 213 -19.22 13.21 2.20
C GLN A 213 -17.91 12.42 2.33
N LEU A 214 -17.49 11.66 1.30
CA LEU A 214 -16.23 10.89 1.35
C LEU A 214 -15.05 11.83 1.56
N ARG A 215 -14.17 11.48 2.50
CA ARG A 215 -12.97 12.25 2.86
C ARG A 215 -11.69 11.48 2.61
N SER A 216 -11.64 10.22 3.00
CA SER A 216 -10.41 9.45 2.93
C SER A 216 -10.61 7.96 2.74
N VAL A 217 -9.58 7.32 2.19
CA VAL A 217 -9.33 5.89 2.28
C VAL A 217 -8.27 5.67 3.35
N GLU A 218 -8.63 4.93 4.39
CA GLU A 218 -7.74 4.59 5.51
C GLU A 218 -7.08 3.23 5.31
N GLN A 219 -7.71 2.32 4.55
CA GLN A 219 -7.20 1.00 4.24
C GLN A 219 -7.89 0.46 2.98
N TRP A 220 -7.16 -0.21 2.11
CA TRP A 220 -7.71 -0.88 0.93
C TRP A 220 -8.29 -2.26 1.25
N GLY A 221 -7.63 -2.96 2.16
CA GLY A 221 -8.00 -4.31 2.56
C GLY A 221 -7.66 -5.34 1.47
N ASN A 222 -8.31 -6.50 1.54
CA ASN A 222 -8.09 -7.61 0.60
C ASN A 222 -9.16 -7.71 -0.50
N ILE A 223 -9.92 -6.64 -0.74
CA ILE A 223 -10.91 -6.61 -1.81
C ILE A 223 -10.21 -6.79 -3.15
N GLN A 224 -10.59 -7.84 -3.88
CA GLN A 224 -10.15 -8.08 -5.25
C GLN A 224 -10.98 -7.22 -6.22
N TRP A 225 -10.43 -6.07 -6.59
CA TRP A 225 -11.13 -5.12 -7.47
C TRP A 225 -11.15 -5.66 -8.91
N GLN A 226 -12.32 -5.67 -9.54
CA GLN A 226 -12.48 -6.08 -10.95
C GLN A 226 -12.42 -4.86 -11.89
N THR A 227 -12.73 -3.66 -11.40
CA THR A 227 -12.52 -2.42 -12.14
C THR A 227 -12.46 -1.23 -11.17
N MET A 228 -11.62 -0.24 -11.51
CA MET A 228 -11.59 1.06 -10.85
C MET A 228 -12.22 2.17 -11.70
N ARG A 229 -12.91 1.80 -12.80
CA ARG A 229 -13.57 2.74 -13.69
C ARG A 229 -14.55 3.61 -12.92
N GLU A 230 -14.29 4.92 -12.94
CA GLU A 230 -15.12 5.94 -12.30
C GLU A 230 -15.30 5.75 -10.78
N ALA A 231 -14.38 5.05 -10.10
CA ALA A 231 -14.55 4.65 -8.69
C ALA A 231 -14.70 5.84 -7.73
N PHE A 232 -13.82 6.85 -7.87
CA PHE A 232 -13.80 8.09 -7.08
C PHE A 232 -14.07 9.32 -7.95
N LYS A 233 -14.72 9.12 -9.09
CA LYS A 233 -15.09 10.18 -10.02
C LYS A 233 -15.91 11.24 -9.30
N TRP A 234 -15.52 12.50 -9.51
CA TRP A 234 -16.13 13.71 -8.95
C TRP A 234 -16.06 13.83 -7.43
N VAL A 235 -15.22 13.02 -6.76
CA VAL A 235 -14.88 13.25 -5.35
C VAL A 235 -14.04 14.53 -5.27
N ARG A 236 -14.54 15.52 -4.51
CA ARG A 236 -13.93 16.86 -4.46
C ARG A 236 -12.57 16.86 -3.75
N THR A 237 -12.44 16.15 -2.64
CA THR A 237 -11.18 16.01 -1.92
C THR A 237 -11.11 14.61 -1.38
N LEU A 238 -10.10 13.87 -1.81
CA LEU A 238 -9.82 12.53 -1.34
C LEU A 238 -8.41 12.49 -0.77
N THR A 239 -8.29 12.02 0.46
CA THR A 239 -7.01 11.71 1.08
C THR A 239 -6.81 10.20 1.15
N ILE A 240 -5.70 9.70 0.61
CA ILE A 240 -5.27 8.31 0.77
C ILE A 240 -4.31 8.27 1.96
N ASN A 241 -4.84 7.89 3.12
CA ASN A 241 -4.06 7.64 4.34
C ASN A 241 -3.55 6.19 4.40
N ALA A 242 -4.18 5.31 3.63
CA ALA A 242 -3.85 3.90 3.50
C ALA A 242 -2.34 3.69 3.26
N THR A 243 -1.76 2.78 4.03
CA THR A 243 -0.38 2.31 3.87
C THR A 243 -0.30 1.03 3.06
N ASP A 244 -1.40 0.28 2.97
CA ASP A 244 -1.60 -0.85 2.08
C ASP A 244 -2.01 -0.39 0.67
N ALA A 245 -1.98 -1.31 -0.29
CA ALA A 245 -2.33 -1.05 -1.68
C ALA A 245 -3.62 -1.79 -2.06
N PRO A 246 -4.42 -1.28 -3.02
CA PRO A 246 -5.53 -2.05 -3.57
C PRO A 246 -5.00 -3.28 -4.32
N ASP A 247 -5.69 -4.43 -4.17
CA ASP A 247 -5.48 -5.56 -5.07
C ASP A 247 -6.08 -5.23 -6.46
N LEU A 248 -5.21 -4.77 -7.35
CA LEU A 248 -5.52 -4.44 -8.74
C LEU A 248 -5.24 -5.61 -9.70
N SER A 249 -5.02 -6.83 -9.20
CA SER A 249 -4.63 -7.98 -10.02
C SER A 249 -5.67 -8.37 -11.09
N GLN A 250 -6.93 -7.95 -10.93
CA GLN A 250 -8.02 -8.15 -11.91
C GLN A 250 -8.42 -6.86 -12.64
N VAL A 251 -7.77 -5.72 -12.37
CA VAL A 251 -8.16 -4.42 -12.93
C VAL A 251 -7.40 -4.16 -14.23
N SER A 252 -8.14 -4.13 -15.35
CA SER A 252 -7.64 -3.64 -16.64
C SER A 252 -8.07 -2.19 -16.94
N ASP A 253 -9.11 -1.69 -16.26
CA ASP A 253 -9.75 -0.40 -16.54
C ASP A 253 -9.77 0.47 -15.28
N MET A 254 -9.01 1.57 -15.32
CA MET A 254 -8.96 2.64 -14.32
C MET A 254 -9.50 3.98 -14.87
N ALA A 255 -10.22 3.94 -16.00
CA ALA A 255 -10.70 5.13 -16.67
C ALA A 255 -11.50 6.01 -15.71
N ARG A 256 -11.14 7.29 -15.66
CA ARG A 256 -11.83 8.34 -14.91
C ARG A 256 -11.92 8.04 -13.40
N MET A 257 -11.01 7.23 -12.86
CA MET A 257 -11.04 6.84 -11.44
C MET A 257 -11.09 8.05 -10.51
N PHE A 258 -10.31 9.10 -10.77
CA PHE A 258 -10.24 10.33 -9.97
C PHE A 258 -10.62 11.58 -10.78
N GLU A 259 -11.34 11.42 -11.89
CA GLU A 259 -11.79 12.54 -12.74
C GLU A 259 -12.51 13.59 -11.88
N SER A 260 -12.10 14.85 -11.93
CA SER A 260 -12.78 15.93 -11.24
C SER A 260 -14.04 16.37 -11.98
N ALA A 261 -15.03 16.91 -11.26
CA ALA A 261 -16.23 17.44 -11.89
C ALA A 261 -15.88 18.69 -12.70
N LEU A 262 -16.18 18.65 -14.01
CA LEU A 262 -16.06 19.81 -14.88
C LEU A 262 -16.82 20.99 -14.26
N VAL A 263 -16.08 22.08 -14.00
CA VAL A 263 -16.64 23.31 -13.46
C VAL A 263 -17.69 23.83 -14.43
N SER A 264 -18.97 23.78 -14.04
CA SER A 264 -20.00 24.58 -14.70
C SER A 264 -19.74 26.07 -14.39
N SER A 265 -18.89 26.67 -15.21
CA SER A 265 -18.62 28.08 -15.48
C SER A 265 -18.55 29.11 -14.34
N ASN A 266 -18.60 28.79 -13.04
CA ASN A 266 -18.52 29.81 -11.97
C ASN A 266 -18.10 29.32 -10.57
N GLN A 267 -17.53 28.13 -10.41
CA GLN A 267 -17.00 27.66 -9.13
C GLN A 267 -15.63 27.03 -9.33
N ASN A 268 -14.57 27.67 -8.84
CA ASN A 268 -13.19 27.18 -8.91
C ASN A 268 -13.00 25.97 -7.97
N LEU A 269 -13.59 24.84 -8.33
CA LEU A 269 -13.67 23.61 -7.53
C LEU A 269 -12.94 22.48 -8.25
N THR A 270 -11.65 22.65 -8.50
CA THR A 270 -10.77 21.55 -8.91
C THR A 270 -10.71 20.51 -7.78
N GLY A 271 -10.86 19.23 -8.12
CA GLY A 271 -10.70 18.12 -7.18
C GLY A 271 -9.28 18.09 -6.62
N ILE A 272 -9.10 17.54 -5.43
CA ILE A 272 -7.80 17.41 -4.76
C ILE A 272 -7.61 15.95 -4.38
N LEU A 273 -6.47 15.37 -4.76
CA LEU A 273 -6.05 14.04 -4.33
C LEU A 273 -4.74 14.18 -3.55
N ILE A 274 -4.73 13.68 -2.32
CA ILE A 274 -3.59 13.75 -1.39
C ILE A 274 -3.23 12.33 -0.99
N GLY A 275 -1.94 11.99 -0.99
CA GLY A 275 -1.43 10.68 -0.59
C GLY A 275 -0.65 10.00 -1.69
N SER A 276 0.28 9.14 -1.29
CA SER A 276 1.13 8.41 -2.23
C SER A 276 0.34 7.30 -2.92
N LEU A 277 0.53 7.17 -4.24
CA LEU A 277 0.03 6.04 -5.03
C LEU A 277 1.18 5.19 -5.59
N ASN A 278 2.44 5.54 -5.29
CA ASN A 278 3.62 5.01 -5.97
C ASN A 278 3.81 3.50 -5.77
N HIS A 279 3.28 2.95 -4.67
CA HIS A 279 3.39 1.53 -4.32
C HIS A 279 2.23 0.68 -4.89
N TRP A 280 1.33 1.26 -5.69
CA TRP A 280 0.26 0.51 -6.35
C TRP A 280 0.81 -0.30 -7.50
N ASP A 281 0.43 -1.58 -7.59
CA ASP A 281 0.73 -2.41 -8.74
C ASP A 281 -0.32 -2.19 -9.84
N VAL A 282 0.03 -1.37 -10.82
CA VAL A 282 -0.82 -1.07 -11.99
C VAL A 282 -0.47 -1.92 -13.22
N SER A 283 0.32 -2.98 -13.06
CA SER A 283 0.89 -3.72 -14.19
C SER A 283 -0.12 -4.44 -15.08
N ASN A 284 -1.36 -4.69 -14.60
CA ASN A 284 -2.43 -5.29 -15.41
C ASN A 284 -3.32 -4.27 -16.14
N VAL A 285 -3.13 -2.98 -15.89
CA VAL A 285 -3.99 -1.92 -16.39
C VAL A 285 -3.69 -1.64 -17.86
N THR A 286 -4.75 -1.57 -18.68
CA THR A 286 -4.67 -1.24 -20.11
C THR A 286 -5.31 0.11 -20.44
N ASP A 287 -6.27 0.57 -19.65
CA ASP A 287 -7.03 1.81 -19.85
C ASP A 287 -6.87 2.75 -18.65
N MET A 288 -6.28 3.93 -18.89
CA MET A 288 -6.12 5.03 -17.93
C MET A 288 -6.80 6.33 -18.42
N GLU A 289 -7.78 6.23 -19.32
CA GLU A 289 -8.53 7.36 -19.90
C GLU A 289 -8.97 8.34 -18.80
N ALA A 290 -8.54 9.59 -18.87
CA ALA A 290 -8.96 10.68 -18.00
C ALA A 290 -8.86 10.38 -16.48
N MET A 291 -7.93 9.51 -16.07
CA MET A 291 -7.79 9.07 -14.68
C MET A 291 -7.63 10.23 -13.68
N PHE A 292 -6.89 11.29 -14.05
CA PHE A 292 -6.61 12.47 -13.21
C PHE A 292 -7.07 13.80 -13.85
N LEU A 293 -8.09 13.76 -14.70
CA LEU A 293 -8.64 14.93 -15.38
C LEU A 293 -9.12 16.01 -14.38
N ASP A 294 -8.70 17.26 -14.63
CA ASP A 294 -8.93 18.47 -13.82
C ASP A 294 -8.60 18.31 -12.33
N LEU A 295 -7.67 17.41 -12.01
CA LEU A 295 -7.33 17.07 -10.64
C LEU A 295 -6.07 17.80 -10.16
N ARG A 296 -6.13 18.40 -8.98
CA ARG A 296 -4.95 18.88 -8.25
C ARG A 296 -4.24 17.70 -7.61
N PHE A 297 -3.44 17.04 -8.42
CA PHE A 297 -2.58 15.92 -8.08
C PHE A 297 -1.18 16.21 -8.62
N ASN A 298 -0.15 15.95 -7.80
CA ASN A 298 1.25 16.12 -8.18
C ASN A 298 2.18 15.22 -7.34
N GLU A 299 1.71 14.04 -6.95
CA GLU A 299 2.49 13.07 -6.18
C GLU A 299 3.27 12.14 -7.11
N ASP A 300 4.34 11.55 -6.60
CA ASP A 300 5.21 10.65 -7.38
C ASP A 300 4.49 9.33 -7.75
N ILE A 301 4.52 9.01 -9.04
CA ILE A 301 4.01 7.76 -9.65
C ILE A 301 5.04 7.18 -10.62
N SER A 302 6.30 7.56 -10.48
CA SER A 302 7.39 7.16 -11.39
C SER A 302 7.69 5.67 -11.36
N ALA A 303 7.33 4.95 -10.29
CA ALA A 303 7.55 3.51 -10.17
C ALA A 303 6.44 2.66 -10.80
N TRP A 304 5.35 3.28 -11.28
CA TRP A 304 4.28 2.56 -11.95
C TRP A 304 4.76 1.83 -13.20
N ASN A 305 4.43 0.55 -13.29
CA ASN A 305 4.63 -0.23 -14.50
C ASN A 305 3.44 -0.04 -15.46
N VAL A 306 3.57 0.91 -16.38
CA VAL A 306 2.53 1.22 -17.38
C VAL A 306 2.71 0.46 -18.71
N SER A 307 3.55 -0.58 -18.75
CA SER A 307 3.91 -1.25 -20.01
C SER A 307 2.75 -1.92 -20.73
N ASN A 308 1.62 -2.16 -20.06
CA ASN A 308 0.42 -2.75 -20.67
C ASN A 308 -0.64 -1.71 -21.06
N VAL A 309 -0.43 -0.44 -20.72
CA VAL A 309 -1.39 0.63 -21.02
C VAL A 309 -1.42 0.90 -22.52
N THR A 310 -2.62 0.92 -23.09
CA THR A 310 -2.89 1.24 -24.50
C THR A 310 -3.58 2.59 -24.67
N ASP A 311 -4.35 3.03 -23.66
CA ASP A 311 -5.09 4.30 -23.68
C ASP A 311 -4.68 5.18 -22.49
N MET A 312 -4.08 6.34 -22.80
CA MET A 312 -3.75 7.40 -21.83
C MET A 312 -4.47 8.70 -22.18
N SER A 313 -5.51 8.63 -23.01
CA SER A 313 -6.25 9.80 -23.48
C SER A 313 -6.77 10.60 -22.29
N GLY A 314 -6.45 11.88 -22.29
CA GLY A 314 -6.88 12.84 -21.30
C GLY A 314 -6.40 12.62 -19.86
N MET A 315 -5.45 11.70 -19.62
CA MET A 315 -5.06 11.25 -18.27
C MET A 315 -4.75 12.41 -17.31
N PHE A 316 -4.10 13.49 -17.79
CA PHE A 316 -3.71 14.67 -17.01
C PHE A 316 -4.26 15.99 -17.54
N ILE A 317 -5.39 15.99 -18.28
CA ILE A 317 -6.04 17.23 -18.74
C ILE A 317 -6.26 18.15 -17.55
N GLY A 318 -5.85 19.42 -17.64
CA GLY A 318 -6.08 20.44 -16.61
C GLY A 318 -5.42 20.15 -15.25
N SER A 319 -4.60 19.09 -15.16
CA SER A 319 -3.98 18.68 -13.90
C SER A 319 -2.79 19.56 -13.52
N SER A 320 -2.52 19.68 -12.22
CA SER A 320 -1.29 20.28 -11.69
C SER A 320 -0.07 19.35 -11.76
N PHE A 321 -0.23 18.16 -12.35
CA PHE A 321 0.81 17.14 -12.38
C PHE A 321 2.05 17.59 -13.15
N ASN A 322 3.22 17.40 -12.54
CA ASN A 322 4.53 17.77 -13.08
C ASN A 322 5.65 16.91 -12.46
N GLN A 323 5.37 15.66 -12.09
CA GLN A 323 6.38 14.72 -11.60
C GLN A 323 7.08 14.00 -12.75
N ASN A 324 8.31 13.53 -12.51
CA ASN A 324 9.12 12.88 -13.54
C ASN A 324 8.59 11.48 -13.86
N ILE A 325 8.05 11.31 -15.06
CA ILE A 325 7.56 10.04 -15.62
C ILE A 325 8.35 9.62 -16.87
N GLY A 326 9.54 10.19 -17.09
CA GLY A 326 10.38 9.87 -18.26
C GLY A 326 10.86 8.41 -18.29
N SER A 327 10.79 7.69 -17.17
CA SER A 327 11.12 6.27 -17.05
C SER A 327 9.99 5.31 -17.45
N TRP A 328 8.78 5.81 -17.68
CA TRP A 328 7.65 4.97 -18.09
C TRP A 328 7.90 4.32 -19.45
N ASN A 329 7.55 3.02 -19.54
CA ASN A 329 7.51 2.32 -20.82
C ASN A 329 6.12 2.50 -21.46
N VAL A 330 6.03 3.42 -22.42
CA VAL A 330 4.78 3.74 -23.14
C VAL A 330 4.69 3.06 -24.52
N SER A 331 5.55 2.05 -24.80
CA SER A 331 5.65 1.44 -26.13
C SER A 331 4.38 0.77 -26.63
N ASN A 332 3.40 0.48 -25.75
CA ASN A 332 2.12 -0.12 -26.13
C ASN A 332 0.97 0.90 -26.22
N VAL A 333 1.21 2.17 -25.91
CA VAL A 333 0.19 3.21 -25.95
C VAL A 333 -0.14 3.53 -27.41
N THR A 334 -1.43 3.54 -27.74
CA THR A 334 -1.96 3.89 -29.06
C THR A 334 -2.69 5.23 -29.07
N ASP A 335 -3.21 5.67 -27.92
CA ASP A 335 -3.98 6.92 -27.78
C ASP A 335 -3.41 7.82 -26.67
N MET A 336 -2.99 9.03 -27.05
CA MET A 336 -2.51 10.10 -26.16
C MET A 336 -3.31 11.40 -26.36
N LEU A 337 -4.51 11.32 -26.95
CA LEU A 337 -5.42 12.45 -27.16
C LEU A 337 -5.54 13.28 -25.87
N GLU A 338 -5.26 14.59 -25.96
CA GLU A 338 -5.40 15.55 -24.86
C GLU A 338 -4.61 15.24 -23.57
N MET A 339 -3.69 14.25 -23.55
CA MET A 339 -3.09 13.73 -22.30
C MET A 339 -2.58 14.80 -21.33
N PHE A 340 -1.94 15.87 -21.83
CA PHE A 340 -1.40 16.99 -21.05
C PHE A 340 -2.01 18.35 -21.38
N LYS A 341 -3.18 18.39 -22.03
CA LYS A 341 -3.90 19.63 -22.37
C LYS A 341 -4.19 20.46 -21.12
N ASN A 342 -3.89 21.76 -21.15
CA ASN A 342 -4.05 22.68 -20.01
C ASN A 342 -3.33 22.22 -18.71
N SER A 343 -2.40 21.25 -18.78
CA SER A 343 -1.69 20.76 -17.60
C SER A 343 -0.49 21.64 -17.25
N SER A 344 0.05 21.47 -16.04
CA SER A 344 1.33 22.08 -15.62
C SER A 344 2.58 21.29 -16.04
N PHE A 345 2.42 20.21 -16.80
CA PHE A 345 3.48 19.25 -17.07
C PHE A 345 4.60 19.83 -17.95
N ASN A 346 5.86 19.66 -17.51
CA ASN A 346 7.04 20.09 -18.26
C ASN A 346 8.29 19.23 -17.91
N GLN A 347 8.11 17.93 -17.69
CA GLN A 347 9.22 17.00 -17.41
C GLN A 347 9.72 16.33 -18.69
N ASN A 348 10.97 15.87 -18.67
CA ASN A 348 11.60 15.24 -19.82
C ASN A 348 10.97 13.87 -20.12
N ILE A 349 10.40 13.75 -21.32
CA ILE A 349 9.79 12.54 -21.89
C ILE A 349 10.37 12.21 -23.27
N GLY A 350 11.50 12.81 -23.65
CA GLY A 350 12.13 12.61 -24.95
C GLY A 350 12.62 11.17 -25.19
N SER A 351 12.71 10.35 -24.13
CA SER A 351 13.07 8.93 -24.19
C SER A 351 11.89 7.97 -24.37
N TRP A 352 10.65 8.48 -24.38
CA TRP A 352 9.48 7.65 -24.61
C TRP A 352 9.48 7.05 -26.02
N ASP A 353 9.13 5.76 -26.11
CA ASP A 353 8.86 5.08 -27.36
C ASP A 353 7.38 5.26 -27.71
N VAL A 354 7.10 6.22 -28.61
CA VAL A 354 5.74 6.57 -29.06
C VAL A 354 5.39 5.97 -30.42
N GLY A 355 6.19 5.00 -30.91
CA GLY A 355 6.06 4.48 -32.27
C GLY A 355 4.74 3.78 -32.59
N ASN A 356 3.95 3.39 -31.57
CA ASN A 356 2.62 2.79 -31.76
C ASN A 356 1.45 3.79 -31.58
N VAL A 357 1.73 5.06 -31.28
CA VAL A 357 0.69 6.06 -31.04
C VAL A 357 0.08 6.53 -32.36
N THR A 358 -1.25 6.52 -32.45
CA THR A 358 -2.00 6.96 -33.64
C THR A 358 -2.67 8.32 -33.47
N ASP A 359 -2.98 8.74 -32.23
CA ASP A 359 -3.60 10.03 -31.93
C ASP A 359 -2.83 10.78 -30.83
N MET A 360 -2.36 11.99 -31.17
CA MET A 360 -1.71 12.95 -30.28
C MET A 360 -2.42 14.32 -30.31
N SER A 361 -3.67 14.36 -30.77
CA SER A 361 -4.42 15.60 -30.91
C SER A 361 -4.50 16.32 -29.57
N SER A 362 -4.24 17.63 -29.58
CA SER A 362 -4.27 18.48 -28.39
C SER A 362 -3.39 18.02 -27.21
N MET A 363 -2.44 17.09 -27.40
CA MET A 363 -1.66 16.50 -26.30
C MET A 363 -1.02 17.55 -25.40
N PHE A 364 -0.49 18.64 -25.96
CA PHE A 364 0.13 19.76 -25.23
C PHE A 364 -0.58 21.10 -25.47
N GLN A 365 -1.86 21.09 -25.86
CA GLN A 365 -2.63 22.32 -26.04
C GLN A 365 -2.65 23.12 -24.73
N ASP A 366 -2.35 24.42 -24.81
CA ASP A 366 -2.29 25.35 -23.67
C ASP A 366 -1.37 24.89 -22.51
N SER A 367 -0.37 24.05 -22.80
CA SER A 367 0.61 23.53 -21.83
C SER A 367 1.92 24.37 -21.82
N PRO A 368 2.63 24.49 -20.69
CA PRO A 368 3.97 25.08 -20.62
C PRO A 368 5.07 24.13 -21.12
N PHE A 369 4.73 22.92 -21.59
CA PHE A 369 5.68 21.91 -22.05
C PHE A 369 6.63 22.46 -23.13
N ASN A 370 7.95 22.28 -22.91
CA ASN A 370 8.99 22.72 -23.84
C ASN A 370 10.26 21.85 -23.77
N GLN A 371 10.11 20.55 -23.49
CA GLN A 371 11.22 19.60 -23.47
C GLN A 371 11.51 19.04 -24.86
N ASP A 372 12.75 18.61 -25.09
CA ASP A 372 13.17 18.03 -26.36
C ASP A 372 12.51 16.65 -26.60
N ILE A 373 11.76 16.57 -27.69
CA ILE A 373 11.06 15.38 -28.19
C ILE A 373 11.41 15.12 -29.67
N SER A 374 12.49 15.73 -30.17
CA SER A 374 12.95 15.56 -31.55
C SER A 374 13.23 14.09 -31.93
N ALA A 375 13.57 13.26 -30.93
CA ALA A 375 13.88 11.84 -31.10
C ALA A 375 12.66 10.92 -31.23
N TRP A 376 11.43 11.42 -31.02
CA TRP A 376 10.22 10.61 -31.15
C TRP A 376 10.02 10.13 -32.59
N ASP A 377 9.70 8.83 -32.74
CA ASP A 377 9.20 8.27 -33.99
C ASP A 377 7.69 8.46 -34.03
N VAL A 378 7.23 9.41 -34.85
CA VAL A 378 5.81 9.74 -35.02
C VAL A 378 5.25 9.23 -36.35
N SER A 379 5.96 8.31 -37.01
CA SER A 379 5.60 7.86 -38.36
C SER A 379 4.24 7.16 -38.45
N ASP A 380 3.73 6.59 -37.35
CA ASP A 380 2.40 5.95 -37.30
C ASP A 380 1.27 6.88 -36.80
N VAL A 381 1.58 8.14 -36.46
CA VAL A 381 0.55 9.10 -36.00
C VAL A 381 -0.34 9.56 -37.16
N GLU A 382 -1.66 9.49 -36.98
CA GLU A 382 -2.67 9.93 -37.95
C GLU A 382 -3.25 11.31 -37.58
N PHE A 383 -3.37 11.61 -36.28
CA PHE A 383 -4.02 12.83 -35.77
C PHE A 383 -3.12 13.61 -34.80
N MET A 384 -2.89 14.89 -35.11
CA MET A 384 -2.10 15.86 -34.34
C MET A 384 -2.79 17.24 -34.28
N SER A 385 -4.09 17.33 -34.54
CA SER A 385 -4.81 18.61 -34.50
C SER A 385 -4.59 19.29 -33.15
N ASP A 386 -4.32 20.59 -33.15
CA ASP A 386 -4.10 21.40 -31.94
C ASP A 386 -2.95 20.95 -31.00
N MET A 387 -2.07 20.02 -31.41
CA MET A 387 -1.07 19.39 -30.52
C MET A 387 -0.29 20.39 -29.64
N PHE A 388 0.13 21.51 -30.22
CA PHE A 388 0.87 22.59 -29.56
C PHE A 388 0.10 23.92 -29.53
N SER A 389 -1.18 23.94 -29.86
CA SER A 389 -2.01 25.15 -29.89
C SER A 389 -1.95 25.87 -28.53
N GLY A 390 -1.61 27.17 -28.52
CA GLY A 390 -1.45 27.97 -27.30
C GLY A 390 -0.25 27.62 -26.41
N SER A 391 0.58 26.65 -26.78
CA SER A 391 1.70 26.17 -25.94
C SER A 391 2.97 27.05 -26.03
N SER A 392 3.87 26.88 -25.05
CA SER A 392 5.20 27.50 -25.05
C SER A 392 6.26 26.69 -25.81
N PHE A 393 5.87 25.61 -26.51
CA PHE A 393 6.79 24.69 -27.17
C PHE A 393 7.54 25.35 -28.34
N ASN A 394 8.86 25.17 -28.41
CA ASN A 394 9.69 25.68 -29.51
C ASN A 394 10.96 24.82 -29.77
N GLN A 395 10.92 23.53 -29.49
CA GLN A 395 12.03 22.63 -29.84
C GLN A 395 12.01 22.30 -31.35
N ASP A 396 13.15 21.90 -31.90
CA ASP A 396 13.27 21.53 -33.32
C ASP A 396 12.73 20.13 -33.56
N ILE A 397 11.54 20.06 -34.15
CA ILE A 397 10.87 18.82 -34.56
C ILE A 397 10.73 18.75 -36.09
N SER A 398 11.49 19.57 -36.84
CA SER A 398 11.42 19.61 -38.30
C SER A 398 11.79 18.29 -38.99
N ILE A 399 12.44 17.39 -38.25
CA ILE A 399 12.89 16.07 -38.70
C ILE A 399 11.81 14.97 -38.62
N TRP A 400 10.69 15.23 -37.94
CA TRP A 400 9.64 14.23 -37.77
C TRP A 400 9.05 13.76 -39.11
N ASP A 401 8.87 12.45 -39.25
CA ASP A 401 8.15 11.86 -40.37
C ASP A 401 6.64 11.95 -40.12
N VAL A 402 5.99 12.91 -40.77
CA VAL A 402 4.54 13.18 -40.65
C VAL A 402 3.76 12.70 -41.89
N ALA A 403 4.30 11.72 -42.62
CA ALA A 403 3.68 11.23 -43.86
C ALA A 403 2.31 10.58 -43.64
N ASN A 404 2.02 10.03 -42.47
CA ASN A 404 0.71 9.42 -42.17
C ASN A 404 -0.29 10.39 -41.54
N VAL A 405 0.12 11.61 -41.18
CA VAL A 405 -0.76 12.59 -40.53
C VAL A 405 -1.81 13.12 -41.49
N ILE A 406 -3.09 12.90 -41.17
CA ILE A 406 -4.25 13.35 -41.93
C ILE A 406 -5.06 14.44 -41.22
N GLY A 407 -4.93 14.55 -39.89
CA GLY A 407 -5.51 15.64 -39.09
C GLY A 407 -4.43 16.46 -38.41
N CYS A 408 -4.16 17.68 -38.89
CA CYS A 408 -3.18 18.58 -38.28
C CYS A 408 -3.69 20.01 -38.09
N SER A 409 -4.99 20.25 -38.20
CA SER A 409 -5.54 21.61 -38.09
C SER A 409 -5.09 22.28 -36.80
N ASP A 410 -4.66 23.54 -36.89
CA ASP A 410 -4.26 24.37 -35.76
C ASP A 410 -3.09 23.77 -34.94
N PHE A 411 -2.27 22.88 -35.55
CA PHE A 411 -1.19 22.12 -34.91
C PHE A 411 -0.35 22.96 -33.95
N ALA A 412 -0.03 24.19 -34.34
CA ALA A 412 0.80 25.12 -33.59
C ALA A 412 0.18 26.52 -33.47
N LEU A 413 -1.15 26.64 -33.59
CA LEU A 413 -1.85 27.92 -33.54
C LEU A 413 -1.54 28.66 -32.23
N ASN A 414 -1.13 29.93 -32.31
CA ASN A 414 -0.75 30.74 -31.14
C ASN A 414 0.35 30.14 -30.24
N SER A 415 1.14 29.18 -30.75
CA SER A 415 2.27 28.60 -30.02
C SER A 415 3.56 29.42 -30.21
N SER A 416 4.63 29.03 -29.50
CA SER A 416 5.99 29.57 -29.72
C SER A 416 6.78 28.87 -30.83
N LEU A 417 6.22 27.84 -31.47
CA LEU A 417 6.91 27.02 -32.46
C LEU A 417 7.16 27.81 -33.75
N THR A 418 8.43 27.92 -34.13
CA THR A 418 8.82 28.61 -35.37
C THR A 418 8.69 27.71 -36.60
N VAL A 419 8.46 28.31 -37.77
CA VAL A 419 8.36 27.58 -39.05
C VAL A 419 9.57 26.72 -39.36
N SER A 420 10.80 27.13 -38.96
CA SER A 420 12.01 26.33 -39.18
C SER A 420 12.08 25.08 -38.31
N ASN A 421 11.33 25.07 -37.20
CA ASN A 421 11.29 23.98 -36.24
C ASN A 421 10.05 23.09 -36.44
N THR A 422 9.15 23.42 -37.37
CA THR A 422 7.90 22.68 -37.63
C THR A 422 8.12 21.56 -38.66
N PRO A 423 7.49 20.38 -38.52
CA PRO A 423 7.50 19.34 -39.54
C PRO A 423 6.81 19.81 -40.83
N ASN A 424 7.16 19.18 -41.95
CA ASN A 424 6.55 19.49 -43.25
C ASN A 424 5.33 18.60 -43.52
N PHE A 425 4.14 19.06 -43.12
CA PHE A 425 2.88 18.35 -43.39
C PHE A 425 2.51 18.39 -44.88
N THR A 426 2.31 17.22 -45.51
CA THR A 426 1.93 17.12 -46.93
C THR A 426 0.50 16.65 -47.17
N ASN A 427 -0.14 16.04 -46.16
CA ASN A 427 -1.45 15.37 -46.29
C ASN A 427 -2.59 16.10 -45.56
N CYS A 428 -2.30 17.22 -44.88
CA CYS A 428 -3.26 18.07 -44.18
C CYS A 428 -2.74 19.53 -44.17
N THR A 429 -3.55 20.47 -43.67
CA THR A 429 -3.17 21.89 -43.54
C THR A 429 -3.06 22.26 -42.05
N PRO A 430 -1.85 22.56 -41.54
CA PRO A 430 -1.63 22.86 -40.14
C PRO A 430 -2.01 24.27 -39.71
#